data_AF-A0A1Y2XEP6-F1
#
_entry.id   AF-A0A1Y2XEP6-F1
#
_cell.length_a   1.000
_cell.length_b   1.000
_cell.length_c   1.000
_cell.angle_alpha   90.00
_cell.angle_beta   90.00
_cell.angle_gamma   90.00
#
_symmetry.space_group_name_H-M   'P 1'
#
loop_
_entity.id
_entity.type
_entity.pdbx_description
1 polymer ?
#
loop_
_entity_poly.entity_id
_entity_poly.type
_entity_poly.pdbx_seq_one_letter_code
_entity_poly.pdbx_strand_id
1 'polypeptide(L)'
;MGDGECPDGIYIKNQVDIDNGNYNCGDNGLESIYLINASGDLTFPGFVSARYLQIEDSPDLQSVTFPDLRRLARLQIKNAHSLYKVSLPSIGPEDGYGVMGDPNTFLVNTIDLSIEDAPYLTTTNFGQLESFQHVTYNSDNYFSNHGPGAFDNITAAWNLTIDACVNFVNLERADRVQITGDGDRSCQMDFSKLSSVNNMTLHSVPVLFLGREVTVNESLVVESWDPSISESPGPKYIRHFTTVGSNLRASANSQTELTFTDLQRVGGDLVIYNNKNSTLSFDQLTEAGTISIVDNVDTILPWFPRLQRADSIHLRGHIDTSMGQNLFPVLSIVPGNVTIEAWNADFNCSKLVDQFRDNIITNLKCNGTNNATGTAAGPITNPIISQENQSSGLSAGAWAGIGIGIGIFVLGVVIGVVWLLIRLKRLRKELMERIKEQETNQLQRWDSLEMRSKRPNLDVLCESDGTGIIREKPDDHIPPDRIKTVIAKHPDGYVRELPVTVPLPPELTGSLDMDRENRSLSRY
;
A
#
# COMPACT_ATOMS: atom_id res chain seq x y z
N MET A 1 -22.02 39.39 -22.97
CA MET A 1 -21.96 38.00 -22.51
C MET A 1 -22.12 38.08 -21.01
N GLY A 2 -23.24 37.60 -20.48
CA GLY A 2 -23.50 37.70 -19.04
C GLY A 2 -22.47 36.89 -18.29
N ASP A 3 -22.08 37.36 -17.11
CA ASP A 3 -21.22 36.66 -16.14
C ASP A 3 -21.95 35.40 -15.66
N GLY A 4 -22.06 34.40 -16.55
CA GLY A 4 -22.68 33.12 -16.26
C GLY A 4 -21.86 32.46 -15.16
N GLU A 5 -22.47 32.27 -13.99
CA GLU A 5 -21.86 31.54 -12.89
C GLU A 5 -21.43 30.15 -13.40
N CYS A 6 -20.19 29.78 -13.07
CA CYS A 6 -19.70 28.45 -13.34
C CYS A 6 -20.47 27.42 -12.54
N PRO A 7 -20.90 26.30 -13.15
CA PRO A 7 -21.50 25.23 -12.38
C PRO A 7 -20.46 24.66 -11.42
N ASP A 8 -20.88 24.36 -10.19
CA ASP A 8 -20.05 23.67 -9.20
C ASP A 8 -19.57 22.30 -9.70
N GLY A 9 -20.31 21.66 -10.61
CA GLY A 9 -19.83 20.45 -11.26
C GLY A 9 -20.59 20.08 -12.51
N ILE A 10 -19.94 19.26 -13.33
CA ILE A 10 -20.48 18.77 -14.60
C ILE A 10 -20.46 17.24 -14.65
N TYR A 11 -21.48 16.66 -15.27
CA TYR A 11 -21.61 15.21 -15.45
C TYR A 11 -21.51 14.87 -16.93
N ILE A 12 -20.57 14.01 -17.27
CA ILE A 12 -20.24 13.66 -18.65
C ILE A 12 -20.32 12.16 -18.82
N LYS A 13 -21.09 11.70 -19.80
CA LYS A 13 -21.24 10.27 -20.13
C LYS A 13 -20.53 9.90 -21.43
N ASN A 14 -20.40 10.85 -22.35
CA ASN A 14 -19.80 10.60 -23.66
C ASN A 14 -19.28 11.92 -24.25
N GLN A 15 -18.60 11.84 -25.40
CA GLN A 15 -18.04 13.00 -26.09
C GLN A 15 -19.12 14.02 -26.52
N VAL A 16 -20.35 13.58 -26.82
CA VAL A 16 -21.44 14.48 -27.24
C VAL A 16 -21.83 15.44 -26.11
N ASP A 17 -21.75 15.02 -24.84
CA ASP A 17 -21.99 15.89 -23.68
C ASP A 17 -20.90 16.97 -23.55
N ILE A 18 -19.67 16.67 -23.98
CA ILE A 18 -18.55 17.62 -24.00
C ILE A 18 -18.75 18.61 -25.14
N ASP A 19 -19.01 18.11 -26.36
CA ASP A 19 -19.12 18.91 -27.58
C ASP A 19 -20.32 19.88 -27.55
N ASN A 20 -21.42 19.48 -26.93
CA ASN A 20 -22.63 20.31 -26.80
C ASN A 20 -22.61 21.22 -25.57
N GLY A 21 -21.72 20.97 -24.61
CA GLY A 21 -21.67 21.72 -23.36
C GLY A 21 -20.85 23.00 -23.48
N ASN A 22 -21.37 24.10 -22.96
CA ASN A 22 -20.64 25.37 -22.87
C ASN A 22 -20.02 25.49 -21.47
N TYR A 23 -18.85 24.89 -21.27
CA TYR A 23 -18.15 24.83 -19.97
C TYR A 23 -17.07 25.90 -19.79
N ASN A 24 -17.19 27.05 -20.47
CA ASN A 24 -16.20 28.10 -20.38
C ASN A 24 -16.27 28.83 -19.04
N CYS A 25 -15.38 28.46 -18.12
CA CYS A 25 -15.31 28.97 -16.76
C CYS A 25 -14.24 30.04 -16.51
N GLY A 26 -13.60 30.54 -17.57
CA GLY A 26 -12.45 31.44 -17.44
C GLY A 26 -11.36 30.85 -16.55
N ASP A 27 -10.68 31.72 -15.80
CA ASP A 27 -9.54 31.33 -14.95
C ASP A 27 -9.95 30.62 -13.65
N ASN A 28 -11.22 30.74 -13.25
CA ASN A 28 -11.70 30.13 -12.00
C ASN A 28 -11.75 28.60 -12.08
N GLY A 29 -11.83 28.04 -13.30
CA GLY A 29 -11.96 26.61 -13.50
C GLY A 29 -13.29 26.04 -13.02
N LEU A 30 -13.44 24.73 -13.15
CA LEU A 30 -14.55 23.99 -12.55
C LEU A 30 -14.16 23.45 -11.18
N GLU A 31 -15.12 23.41 -10.26
CA GLU A 31 -14.87 22.74 -8.99
C GLU A 31 -14.80 21.22 -9.22
N SER A 32 -15.76 20.61 -9.91
CA SER A 32 -15.78 19.15 -10.13
C SER A 32 -16.16 18.71 -11.55
N ILE A 33 -15.49 17.66 -12.04
CA ILE A 33 -15.84 16.94 -13.28
C ILE A 33 -16.12 15.48 -12.92
N TYR A 34 -17.33 15.01 -13.21
CA TYR A 34 -17.80 13.66 -12.91
C TYR A 34 -18.01 12.87 -14.21
N LEU A 35 -17.25 11.79 -14.39
CA LEU A 35 -17.41 10.82 -15.47
C LEU A 35 -18.08 9.57 -14.89
N ILE A 36 -19.41 9.49 -14.97
CA ILE A 36 -20.22 8.42 -14.36
C ILE A 36 -20.99 7.68 -15.44
N ASN A 37 -20.84 6.35 -15.52
CA ASN A 37 -21.30 5.55 -16.66
C ASN A 37 -20.79 6.13 -17.99
N ALA A 38 -19.57 6.66 -17.97
CA ALA A 38 -18.93 7.22 -19.14
C ALA A 38 -18.43 6.11 -20.07
N SER A 39 -18.37 6.39 -21.38
CA SER A 39 -17.93 5.42 -22.36
C SER A 39 -17.10 6.04 -23.49
N GLY A 40 -16.30 5.19 -24.14
CA GLY A 40 -15.48 5.57 -25.31
C GLY A 40 -14.24 6.38 -24.95
N ASP A 41 -13.79 7.18 -25.90
CA ASP A 41 -12.66 8.09 -25.73
C ASP A 41 -13.17 9.51 -25.47
N LEU A 42 -12.77 10.11 -24.36
CA LEU A 42 -13.17 11.46 -23.97
C LEU A 42 -12.01 12.44 -24.06
N THR A 43 -12.22 13.52 -24.80
CA THR A 43 -11.27 14.64 -24.92
C THR A 43 -11.93 15.94 -24.50
N PHE A 44 -11.26 16.65 -23.59
CA PHE A 44 -11.74 17.90 -22.97
C PHE A 44 -10.90 19.11 -23.42
N PRO A 45 -11.11 19.63 -24.64
CA PRO A 45 -10.35 20.79 -25.12
C PRO A 45 -10.74 22.06 -24.34
N GLY A 46 -9.75 22.91 -24.05
CA GLY A 46 -9.97 24.23 -23.44
C GLY A 46 -10.23 24.24 -21.94
N PHE A 47 -10.21 23.10 -21.26
CA PHE A 47 -10.33 23.02 -19.80
C PHE A 47 -8.98 23.31 -19.15
N VAL A 48 -8.82 24.49 -18.56
CA VAL A 48 -7.53 24.92 -17.98
C VAL A 48 -7.38 24.52 -16.51
N SER A 49 -8.47 24.45 -15.76
CA SER A 49 -8.46 24.20 -14.33
C SER A 49 -9.69 23.39 -13.88
N ALA A 50 -9.45 22.39 -13.05
CA ALA A 50 -10.47 21.65 -12.32
C ALA A 50 -9.96 21.36 -10.90
N ARG A 51 -10.81 21.36 -9.87
CA ARG A 51 -10.35 20.94 -8.54
C ARG A 51 -10.41 19.41 -8.40
N TYR A 52 -11.52 18.82 -8.81
CA TYR A 52 -11.78 17.38 -8.71
C TYR A 52 -12.11 16.77 -10.07
N LEU A 53 -11.42 15.69 -10.43
CA LEU A 53 -11.78 14.83 -11.54
C LEU A 53 -12.07 13.43 -11.00
N GLN A 54 -13.32 12.98 -11.14
CA GLN A 54 -13.79 11.70 -10.64
C GLN A 54 -14.33 10.86 -11.80
N ILE A 55 -13.76 9.67 -11.97
CA ILE A 55 -14.20 8.64 -12.89
C ILE A 55 -14.77 7.51 -12.03
N GLU A 56 -16.06 7.21 -12.18
CA GLU A 56 -16.74 6.21 -11.37
C GLU A 56 -17.68 5.38 -12.23
N ASP A 57 -17.76 4.08 -11.95
CA ASP A 57 -18.70 3.14 -12.59
C ASP A 57 -18.77 3.31 -14.11
N SER A 58 -17.59 3.40 -14.75
CA SER A 58 -17.45 3.70 -16.17
C SER A 58 -16.71 2.54 -16.88
N PRO A 59 -17.33 1.34 -16.93
CA PRO A 59 -16.66 0.13 -17.41
C PRO A 59 -16.32 0.18 -18.90
N ASP A 60 -17.02 0.99 -19.68
CA ASP A 60 -16.85 1.14 -21.14
C ASP A 60 -15.97 2.35 -21.52
N LEU A 61 -15.48 3.10 -20.52
CA LEU A 61 -14.59 4.23 -20.75
C LEU A 61 -13.20 3.71 -21.11
N GLN A 62 -12.64 4.18 -22.22
CA GLN A 62 -11.41 3.66 -22.79
C GLN A 62 -10.24 4.61 -22.57
N SER A 63 -10.42 5.90 -22.84
CA SER A 63 -9.41 6.91 -22.58
C SER A 63 -9.99 8.25 -22.15
N VAL A 64 -9.23 8.98 -21.34
CA VAL A 64 -9.56 10.34 -20.91
C VAL A 64 -8.38 11.26 -21.13
N THR A 65 -8.60 12.33 -21.89
CA THR A 65 -7.56 13.29 -22.26
C THR A 65 -7.99 14.72 -21.96
N PHE A 66 -7.19 15.43 -21.16
CA PHE A 66 -7.32 16.86 -20.90
C PHE A 66 -6.07 17.59 -21.40
N PRO A 67 -6.02 17.98 -22.69
CA PRO A 67 -4.81 18.54 -23.28
C PRO A 67 -4.38 19.86 -22.64
N ASP A 68 -5.32 20.67 -22.16
CA ASP A 68 -5.08 22.02 -21.67
C ASP A 68 -5.13 22.15 -20.14
N LEU A 69 -5.42 21.07 -19.41
CA LEU A 69 -5.60 21.10 -17.95
C LEU A 69 -4.27 21.31 -17.26
N ARG A 70 -4.13 22.46 -16.61
CA ARG A 70 -2.92 22.89 -15.89
C ARG A 70 -3.04 22.68 -14.38
N ARG A 71 -4.27 22.62 -13.87
CA ARG A 71 -4.57 22.55 -12.43
C ARG A 71 -5.52 21.40 -12.15
N LEU A 72 -5.12 20.53 -11.23
CA LEU A 72 -5.94 19.49 -10.65
C LEU A 72 -5.52 19.30 -9.20
N ALA A 73 -6.47 19.24 -8.26
CA ALA A 73 -6.13 18.89 -6.88
C ALA A 73 -6.23 17.38 -6.64
N ARG A 74 -7.22 16.73 -7.25
CA ARG A 74 -7.48 15.30 -7.07
C ARG A 74 -7.97 14.63 -8.35
N LEU A 75 -7.39 13.47 -8.64
CA LEU A 75 -7.85 12.50 -9.63
C LEU A 75 -8.27 11.22 -8.93
N GLN A 76 -9.54 10.86 -9.03
CA GLN A 76 -10.09 9.60 -8.53
C GLN A 76 -10.61 8.76 -9.68
N ILE A 77 -10.19 7.50 -9.76
CA ILE A 77 -10.64 6.52 -10.74
C ILE A 77 -11.14 5.31 -9.97
N LYS A 78 -12.40 4.93 -10.21
CA LYS A 78 -13.05 3.79 -9.56
C LYS A 78 -13.88 2.98 -10.55
N ASN A 79 -13.74 1.65 -10.52
CA ASN A 79 -14.52 0.71 -11.32
C ASN A 79 -14.47 1.01 -12.84
N ALA A 80 -13.33 1.51 -13.34
CA ALA A 80 -13.15 1.94 -14.73
C ALA A 80 -12.43 0.86 -15.53
N HIS A 81 -13.08 -0.29 -15.67
CA HIS A 81 -12.45 -1.53 -16.12
C HIS A 81 -11.70 -1.37 -17.44
N SER A 82 -12.33 -0.81 -18.48
CA SER A 82 -11.73 -0.66 -19.82
C SER A 82 -10.76 0.52 -19.97
N LEU A 83 -10.56 1.32 -18.91
CA LEU A 83 -9.77 2.55 -19.01
C LEU A 83 -8.30 2.19 -19.14
N TYR A 84 -7.72 2.42 -20.33
CA TYR A 84 -6.32 2.11 -20.60
C TYR A 84 -5.40 3.33 -20.59
N LYS A 85 -5.96 4.53 -20.74
CA LYS A 85 -5.19 5.77 -20.88
C LYS A 85 -5.82 6.95 -20.13
N VAL A 86 -4.99 7.62 -19.33
CA VAL A 86 -5.28 8.94 -18.73
C VAL A 86 -4.19 9.92 -19.12
N SER A 87 -4.55 11.03 -19.76
CA SER A 87 -3.58 11.98 -20.31
C SER A 87 -3.89 13.42 -19.91
N LEU A 88 -3.06 13.97 -19.03
CA LEU A 88 -3.07 15.34 -18.52
C LEU A 88 -1.72 16.04 -18.87
N PRO A 89 -1.35 16.18 -20.16
CA PRO A 89 0.00 16.56 -20.57
C PRO A 89 0.43 17.97 -20.15
N SER A 90 -0.53 18.87 -19.90
CA SER A 90 -0.27 20.26 -19.50
C SER A 90 -0.24 20.47 -17.99
N ILE A 91 -0.43 19.40 -17.20
CA ILE A 91 -0.37 19.53 -15.75
C ILE A 91 1.09 19.66 -15.32
N GLY A 92 1.34 20.59 -14.42
CA GLY A 92 2.69 20.94 -14.00
C GLY A 92 2.68 21.85 -12.78
N PRO A 93 3.85 22.07 -12.17
CA PRO A 93 3.98 23.00 -11.06
C PRO A 93 3.59 24.40 -11.54
N GLU A 94 2.56 25.01 -10.95
CA GLU A 94 2.27 26.41 -11.28
C GLU A 94 3.45 27.31 -10.91
N ASP A 95 3.79 28.23 -11.81
CA ASP A 95 4.83 29.26 -11.68
C ASP A 95 4.62 30.24 -10.49
N GLY A 96 3.68 30.01 -9.56
CA GLY A 96 3.12 31.06 -8.69
C GLY A 96 3.30 30.93 -7.17
N TYR A 97 3.41 29.74 -6.60
CA TYR A 97 3.44 29.56 -5.13
C TYR A 97 4.46 28.52 -4.69
N GLY A 98 5.72 28.74 -5.08
CA GLY A 98 6.86 28.05 -4.48
C GLY A 98 7.13 28.61 -3.08
N VAL A 99 6.68 27.91 -2.03
CA VAL A 99 7.29 28.06 -0.70
C VAL A 99 8.62 27.30 -0.75
N MET A 100 9.68 27.99 -1.17
CA MET A 100 11.06 27.53 -0.98
C MET A 100 11.41 27.65 0.50
N GLY A 101 11.86 26.57 1.13
CA GLY A 101 12.52 26.69 2.43
C GLY A 101 13.01 25.39 3.04
N ASP A 102 12.21 24.32 3.01
CA ASP A 102 12.56 23.09 3.72
C ASP A 102 12.53 21.88 2.77
N PRO A 103 13.63 21.10 2.64
CA PRO A 103 13.63 19.83 1.92
C PRO A 103 12.61 18.81 2.46
N ASN A 104 12.05 19.04 3.65
CA ASN A 104 10.94 18.27 4.22
C ASN A 104 9.54 18.89 3.96
N THR A 105 9.46 20.11 3.42
CA THR A 105 8.16 20.69 3.01
C THR A 105 7.87 20.35 1.56
N PHE A 106 7.01 19.36 1.36
CA PHE A 106 6.44 19.08 0.04
C PHE A 106 5.61 20.29 -0.43
N LEU A 107 5.75 20.63 -1.71
CA LEU A 107 5.19 21.83 -2.33
C LEU A 107 3.66 21.77 -2.42
N VAL A 108 3.03 22.94 -2.43
CA VAL A 108 1.56 23.16 -2.34
C VAL A 108 0.79 22.81 -3.63
N ASN A 109 1.46 22.21 -4.63
CA ASN A 109 0.87 21.90 -5.94
C ASN A 109 1.00 20.41 -6.28
N THR A 110 0.64 19.55 -5.34
CA THR A 110 0.64 18.09 -5.52
C THR A 110 -0.77 17.58 -5.78
N ILE A 111 -0.89 16.56 -6.63
CA ILE A 111 -2.16 15.87 -6.89
C ILE A 111 -2.35 14.72 -5.90
N ASP A 112 -3.58 14.57 -5.41
CA ASP A 112 -4.08 13.32 -4.82
C ASP A 112 -4.52 12.38 -5.96
N LEU A 113 -3.83 11.28 -6.16
CA LEU A 113 -4.14 10.25 -7.14
C LEU A 113 -4.67 8.99 -6.44
N SER A 114 -5.90 8.61 -6.73
CA SER A 114 -6.51 7.38 -6.22
C SER A 114 -7.06 6.57 -7.38
N ILE A 115 -6.58 5.36 -7.56
CA ILE A 115 -7.00 4.42 -8.59
C ILE A 115 -7.44 3.13 -7.91
N GLU A 116 -8.70 2.78 -8.09
CA GLU A 116 -9.36 1.59 -7.55
C GLU A 116 -10.03 0.85 -8.71
N ASP A 117 -9.63 -0.40 -8.95
CA ASP A 117 -10.23 -1.27 -9.97
C ASP A 117 -10.22 -0.66 -11.39
N ALA A 118 -9.01 -0.35 -11.88
CA ALA A 118 -8.74 0.07 -13.26
C ALA A 118 -7.63 -0.80 -13.89
N PRO A 119 -7.87 -2.12 -14.05
CA PRO A 119 -6.83 -3.11 -14.34
C PRO A 119 -6.18 -3.02 -15.72
N TYR A 120 -6.77 -2.27 -16.65
CA TYR A 120 -6.19 -2.06 -17.98
C TYR A 120 -5.45 -0.72 -18.12
N LEU A 121 -5.36 0.08 -17.04
CA LEU A 121 -4.62 1.34 -17.06
C LEU A 121 -3.13 1.07 -17.28
N THR A 122 -2.64 1.43 -18.45
CA THR A 122 -1.25 1.17 -18.88
C THR A 122 -0.50 2.43 -19.25
N THR A 123 -1.23 3.48 -19.64
CA THR A 123 -0.65 4.76 -20.02
C THR A 123 -1.18 5.86 -19.11
N THR A 124 -0.32 6.48 -18.33
CA THR A 124 -0.61 7.80 -17.76
C THR A 124 0.36 8.83 -18.29
N ASN A 125 -0.12 10.06 -18.46
CA ASN A 125 0.71 11.19 -18.81
C ASN A 125 0.33 12.36 -17.91
N PHE A 126 1.12 12.61 -16.88
CA PHE A 126 0.93 13.74 -15.97
C PHE A 126 1.83 14.93 -16.33
N GLY A 127 2.19 15.09 -17.60
CA GLY A 127 2.95 16.24 -18.08
C GLY A 127 4.28 16.40 -17.35
N GLN A 128 4.47 17.56 -16.73
CA GLN A 128 5.65 17.92 -15.94
C GLN A 128 5.48 17.65 -14.43
N LEU A 129 4.37 17.06 -14.01
CA LEU A 129 4.16 16.75 -12.61
C LEU A 129 4.96 15.52 -12.20
N GLU A 130 6.01 15.77 -11.44
CA GLU A 130 6.93 14.73 -10.95
C GLU A 130 6.63 14.29 -9.51
N SER A 131 5.86 15.09 -8.75
CA SER A 131 5.62 14.91 -7.31
C SER A 131 4.13 14.81 -6.96
N PHE A 132 3.79 13.84 -6.13
CA PHE A 132 2.40 13.56 -5.72
C PHE A 132 2.25 13.57 -4.19
N GLN A 133 1.06 13.94 -3.71
CA GLN A 133 0.78 13.94 -2.27
C GLN A 133 0.40 12.54 -1.82
N HIS A 134 -0.67 12.01 -2.39
CA HIS A 134 -1.13 10.66 -2.14
C HIS A 134 -1.21 9.94 -3.47
N VAL A 135 -0.59 8.77 -3.56
CA VAL A 135 -0.77 7.84 -4.67
C VAL A 135 -1.30 6.56 -4.07
N THR A 136 -2.56 6.26 -4.33
CA THR A 136 -3.19 5.00 -3.96
C THR A 136 -3.51 4.24 -5.24
N TYR A 137 -2.98 3.03 -5.35
CA TYR A 137 -3.29 2.13 -6.45
C TYR A 137 -3.72 0.78 -5.88
N ASN A 138 -5.01 0.48 -6.03
CA ASN A 138 -5.64 -0.75 -5.57
C ASN A 138 -6.35 -1.41 -6.76
N SER A 139 -6.08 -2.69 -7.01
CA SER A 139 -6.70 -3.42 -8.11
C SER A 139 -6.82 -4.89 -7.75
N ASP A 140 -8.05 -5.41 -7.80
CA ASP A 140 -8.35 -6.84 -7.56
C ASP A 140 -7.82 -7.75 -8.69
N ASN A 141 -7.39 -7.17 -9.81
CA ASN A 141 -6.91 -7.89 -10.98
C ASN A 141 -5.38 -7.89 -11.02
N TYR A 142 -4.78 -8.96 -10.51
CA TYR A 142 -3.34 -9.22 -10.44
C TYR A 142 -2.74 -9.78 -11.75
N PHE A 143 -3.59 -10.04 -12.74
CA PHE A 143 -3.24 -10.80 -13.95
C PHE A 143 -2.61 -9.99 -15.09
N SER A 144 -2.47 -8.68 -14.95
CA SER A 144 -1.78 -7.91 -15.98
C SER A 144 -0.34 -7.69 -15.52
N ASN A 145 0.61 -8.21 -16.30
CA ASN A 145 1.89 -7.53 -16.46
C ASN A 145 1.54 -6.13 -16.98
N HIS A 146 1.19 -5.20 -16.10
CA HIS A 146 1.08 -3.80 -16.48
C HIS A 146 2.41 -3.48 -17.14
N GLY A 147 2.34 -3.19 -18.44
CA GLY A 147 3.53 -2.87 -19.20
C GLY A 147 4.30 -1.76 -18.49
N PRO A 148 5.64 -1.74 -18.56
CA PRO A 148 6.42 -0.60 -18.09
C PRO A 148 5.82 0.68 -18.71
N GLY A 149 5.45 1.66 -17.90
CA GLY A 149 4.86 2.90 -18.43
C GLY A 149 3.82 3.61 -17.58
N ALA A 150 3.04 2.90 -16.77
CA ALA A 150 1.85 3.50 -16.15
C ALA A 150 2.17 4.67 -15.20
N PHE A 151 3.35 4.71 -14.58
CA PHE A 151 3.72 5.79 -13.64
C PHE A 151 5.14 6.30 -13.83
N ASP A 152 5.65 6.25 -15.06
CA ASP A 152 7.04 6.59 -15.38
C ASP A 152 7.39 8.06 -15.07
N ASN A 153 6.42 8.97 -14.99
CA ASN A 153 6.71 10.38 -14.67
C ASN A 153 6.83 10.66 -13.17
N ILE A 154 6.48 9.71 -12.30
CA ILE A 154 6.46 9.91 -10.85
C ILE A 154 7.87 9.70 -10.29
N THR A 155 8.53 10.79 -9.87
CA THR A 155 9.87 10.75 -9.28
C THR A 155 9.84 10.94 -7.75
N ALA A 156 8.78 11.52 -7.21
CA ALA A 156 8.58 11.65 -5.76
C ALA A 156 7.12 11.47 -5.34
N ALA A 157 6.90 10.91 -4.15
CA ALA A 157 5.58 10.80 -3.54
C ALA A 157 5.64 11.03 -2.03
N TRP A 158 4.70 11.79 -1.45
CA TRP A 158 4.60 11.84 0.01
C TRP A 158 4.09 10.49 0.54
N ASN A 159 2.90 10.07 0.16
CA ASN A 159 2.33 8.80 0.60
C ASN A 159 2.01 7.93 -0.60
N LEU A 160 2.67 6.79 -0.69
CA LEU A 160 2.47 5.78 -1.72
C LEU A 160 1.90 4.52 -1.08
N THR A 161 0.66 4.19 -1.41
CA THR A 161 -0.02 2.97 -0.98
C THR A 161 -0.35 2.12 -2.20
N ILE A 162 0.20 0.91 -2.25
CA ILE A 162 0.06 -0.02 -3.37
C ILE A 162 -0.54 -1.31 -2.85
N ASP A 163 -1.63 -1.73 -3.46
CA ASP A 163 -2.27 -3.04 -3.26
C ASP A 163 -2.58 -3.65 -4.64
N ALA A 164 -1.54 -3.72 -5.48
CA ALA A 164 -1.57 -4.32 -6.82
C ALA A 164 -0.16 -4.46 -7.41
N CYS A 165 -0.08 -4.98 -8.63
CA CYS A 165 1.15 -5.15 -9.38
C CYS A 165 1.49 -3.96 -10.26
N VAL A 166 2.24 -3.00 -9.72
CA VAL A 166 2.56 -1.75 -10.42
C VAL A 166 4.04 -1.39 -10.28
N ASN A 167 4.61 -0.86 -11.37
CA ASN A 167 6.00 -0.42 -11.43
C ASN A 167 6.10 1.10 -11.24
N PHE A 168 7.08 1.52 -10.44
CA PHE A 168 7.45 2.90 -10.19
C PHE A 168 8.94 3.08 -10.52
N VAL A 169 9.30 2.78 -11.77
CA VAL A 169 10.69 2.68 -12.25
C VAL A 169 11.48 3.98 -11.99
N ASN A 170 10.81 5.13 -12.09
CA ASN A 170 11.43 6.43 -11.94
C ASN A 170 11.27 7.06 -10.55
N LEU A 171 10.58 6.40 -9.60
CA LEU A 171 10.40 6.93 -8.25
C LEU A 171 11.74 6.97 -7.54
N GLU A 172 12.22 8.16 -7.19
CA GLU A 172 13.52 8.36 -6.54
C GLU A 172 13.43 8.47 -5.03
N ARG A 173 12.35 9.10 -4.55
CA ARG A 173 12.14 9.42 -3.14
C ARG A 173 10.67 9.26 -2.73
N ALA A 174 10.44 8.82 -1.51
CA ALA A 174 9.11 8.89 -0.91
C ALA A 174 9.16 9.17 0.59
N ASP A 175 8.12 9.78 1.16
CA ASP A 175 8.02 9.86 2.63
C ASP A 175 7.51 8.52 3.18
N ARG A 176 6.28 8.13 2.87
CA ARG A 176 5.68 6.86 3.29
C ARG A 176 5.43 5.95 2.09
N VAL A 177 5.93 4.73 2.15
CA VAL A 177 5.64 3.66 1.18
C VAL A 177 5.02 2.49 1.92
N GLN A 178 3.80 2.13 1.54
CA GLN A 178 3.12 0.93 1.99
C GLN A 178 2.80 0.07 0.77
N ILE A 179 3.36 -1.13 0.76
CA ILE A 179 3.11 -2.11 -0.30
C ILE A 179 2.47 -3.33 0.35
N THR A 180 1.25 -3.62 -0.06
CA THR A 180 0.54 -4.85 0.25
C THR A 180 0.54 -5.70 -1.01
N GLY A 181 0.99 -6.95 -0.88
CA GLY A 181 0.78 -7.96 -1.90
C GLY A 181 -0.27 -8.97 -1.42
N ASP A 182 -0.99 -9.57 -2.35
CA ASP A 182 -1.96 -10.63 -2.08
C ASP A 182 -1.34 -12.04 -2.14
N GLY A 183 -0.04 -12.11 -2.43
CA GLY A 183 0.70 -13.36 -2.60
C GLY A 183 0.66 -13.92 -4.03
N ASP A 184 0.03 -13.25 -5.00
CA ASP A 184 0.00 -13.73 -6.37
C ASP A 184 1.39 -13.72 -7.03
N ARG A 185 1.65 -14.75 -7.84
CA ARG A 185 2.99 -15.26 -8.17
C ARG A 185 3.71 -14.47 -9.25
N SER A 186 2.99 -13.74 -10.09
CA SER A 186 3.53 -13.06 -11.29
C SER A 186 3.92 -11.60 -11.04
N CYS A 187 3.67 -11.10 -9.84
CA CYS A 187 3.80 -9.69 -9.53
C CYS A 187 5.25 -9.31 -9.24
N GLN A 188 5.89 -8.62 -10.18
CA GLN A 188 7.19 -8.00 -9.99
C GLN A 188 7.02 -6.48 -9.97
N MET A 189 7.38 -5.86 -8.85
CA MET A 189 7.38 -4.41 -8.70
C MET A 189 8.79 -3.86 -8.85
N ASP A 190 8.97 -2.96 -9.82
CA ASP A 190 10.23 -2.29 -10.13
C ASP A 190 10.27 -0.88 -9.50
N PHE A 191 11.21 -0.69 -8.60
CA PHE A 191 11.60 0.56 -7.95
C PHE A 191 13.08 0.82 -8.20
N SER A 192 13.52 0.67 -9.46
CA SER A 192 14.94 0.70 -9.84
C SER A 192 15.65 1.99 -9.47
N LYS A 193 14.94 3.13 -9.53
CA LYS A 193 15.46 4.42 -9.08
C LYS A 193 15.10 4.75 -7.64
N LEU A 194 14.46 3.92 -6.83
CA LEU A 194 14.22 4.32 -5.44
C LEU A 194 15.56 4.42 -4.68
N SER A 195 15.79 5.52 -3.96
CA SER A 195 17.05 5.74 -3.20
C SER A 195 16.83 6.13 -1.76
N SER A 196 15.71 6.80 -1.46
CA SER A 196 15.40 7.24 -0.11
C SER A 196 13.91 7.10 0.16
N VAL A 197 13.58 6.49 1.30
CA VAL A 197 12.22 6.45 1.83
C VAL A 197 12.26 6.88 3.28
N ASN A 198 11.28 7.64 3.78
CA ASN A 198 11.24 7.92 5.22
C ASN A 198 10.75 6.68 6.00
N ASN A 199 9.53 6.21 5.70
CA ASN A 199 8.91 5.04 6.31
C ASN A 199 8.47 4.03 5.24
N MET A 200 8.88 2.78 5.36
CA MET A 200 8.56 1.71 4.42
C MET A 200 7.92 0.51 5.11
N THR A 201 6.74 0.10 4.66
CA THR A 201 6.02 -1.09 5.13
C THR A 201 5.77 -2.03 3.97
N LEU A 202 6.27 -3.26 4.09
CA LEU A 202 6.11 -4.34 3.13
C LEU A 202 5.26 -5.44 3.78
N HIS A 203 4.06 -5.65 3.27
CA HIS A 203 3.14 -6.69 3.75
C HIS A 203 2.88 -7.69 2.63
N SER A 204 3.30 -8.95 2.82
CA SER A 204 3.03 -10.03 1.84
C SER A 204 3.48 -9.73 0.39
N VAL A 205 4.57 -8.99 0.24
CA VAL A 205 5.05 -8.49 -1.07
C VAL A 205 5.69 -9.61 -1.90
N PRO A 206 5.21 -9.94 -3.11
CA PRO A 206 5.70 -11.10 -3.86
C PRO A 206 7.17 -10.98 -4.31
N VAL A 207 7.47 -10.00 -5.18
CA VAL A 207 8.82 -9.66 -5.66
C VAL A 207 8.97 -8.14 -5.73
N LEU A 208 9.95 -7.61 -4.98
CA LEU A 208 10.34 -6.22 -5.01
C LEU A 208 11.73 -6.10 -5.64
N PHE A 209 11.85 -5.35 -6.73
CA PHE A 209 13.12 -5.03 -7.37
C PHE A 209 13.56 -3.61 -7.00
N LEU A 210 14.68 -3.52 -6.29
CA LEU A 210 15.38 -2.27 -6.00
C LEU A 210 16.62 -2.25 -6.87
N GLY A 211 16.74 -1.27 -7.75
CA GLY A 211 17.83 -1.20 -8.75
C GLY A 211 19.11 -0.54 -8.23
N ARG A 212 19.03 0.08 -7.06
CA ARG A 212 20.13 0.74 -6.36
C ARG A 212 19.93 0.64 -4.85
N GLU A 213 20.95 1.07 -4.12
CA GLU A 213 20.93 1.16 -2.67
C GLU A 213 19.82 2.11 -2.19
N VAL A 214 19.05 1.66 -1.20
CA VAL A 214 17.94 2.39 -0.58
C VAL A 214 18.27 2.69 0.88
N THR A 215 18.13 3.95 1.23
CA THR A 215 18.18 4.43 2.62
C THR A 215 16.75 4.63 3.15
N VAL A 216 16.45 4.02 4.30
CA VAL A 216 15.20 4.26 5.03
C VAL A 216 15.49 5.22 6.18
N ASN A 217 14.98 6.45 6.14
CA ASN A 217 15.36 7.48 7.11
C ASN A 217 14.77 7.22 8.51
N GLU A 218 13.58 6.63 8.60
CA GLU A 218 12.91 6.27 9.85
C GLU A 218 12.76 4.75 9.96
N SER A 219 11.59 4.19 9.65
CA SER A 219 11.25 2.80 9.98
C SER A 219 11.08 1.92 8.74
N LEU A 220 11.63 0.70 8.81
CA LEU A 220 11.38 -0.39 7.87
C LEU A 220 10.60 -1.51 8.56
N VAL A 221 9.43 -1.87 8.02
CA VAL A 221 8.58 -2.95 8.52
C VAL A 221 8.37 -3.98 7.41
N VAL A 222 8.66 -5.25 7.70
CA VAL A 222 8.48 -6.38 6.78
C VAL A 222 7.62 -7.45 7.47
N GLU A 223 6.39 -7.65 7.00
CA GLU A 223 5.42 -8.51 7.67
C GLU A 223 4.70 -9.48 6.73
N SER A 224 4.30 -10.63 7.29
CA SER A 224 3.38 -11.58 6.66
C SER A 224 3.85 -12.14 5.32
N TRP A 225 5.16 -12.31 5.12
CA TRP A 225 5.68 -12.83 3.86
C TRP A 225 5.65 -14.36 3.85
N ASP A 226 4.86 -14.97 2.96
CA ASP A 226 4.82 -16.42 2.77
C ASP A 226 4.99 -16.81 1.29
N PRO A 227 6.16 -17.35 0.88
CA PRO A 227 6.43 -17.83 -0.45
C PRO A 227 5.90 -19.24 -0.67
N SER A 228 5.24 -19.91 0.30
CA SER A 228 4.52 -21.16 0.00
C SER A 228 3.48 -20.97 -1.10
N ILE A 229 3.05 -19.72 -1.30
CA ILE A 229 2.17 -19.31 -2.38
C ILE A 229 2.94 -19.23 -3.71
N SER A 230 4.28 -19.16 -3.77
CA SER A 230 5.09 -19.01 -4.98
C SER A 230 5.96 -20.23 -5.28
N GLU A 231 5.72 -20.89 -6.42
CA GLU A 231 6.50 -22.06 -6.89
C GLU A 231 7.91 -21.72 -7.40
N SER A 232 8.30 -20.44 -7.44
CA SER A 232 9.63 -20.04 -7.92
C SER A 232 10.61 -19.88 -6.75
N PRO A 233 11.62 -20.76 -6.62
CA PRO A 233 12.62 -20.72 -5.54
C PRO A 233 13.68 -19.61 -5.74
N GLY A 234 13.30 -18.46 -6.31
CA GLY A 234 14.21 -17.35 -6.53
C GLY A 234 14.46 -16.52 -5.26
N PRO A 235 15.69 -16.03 -5.04
CA PRO A 235 15.98 -15.12 -3.92
C PRO A 235 15.14 -13.86 -4.08
N LYS A 236 14.35 -13.54 -3.06
CA LYS A 236 13.48 -12.37 -3.02
C LYS A 236 14.30 -11.17 -2.51
N TYR A 237 14.52 -10.18 -3.37
CA TYR A 237 15.58 -9.19 -3.22
C TYR A 237 15.23 -8.05 -2.25
N ILE A 238 15.35 -8.28 -0.94
CA ILE A 238 15.48 -7.22 0.09
C ILE A 238 16.96 -6.78 0.28
N ARG A 239 17.81 -7.03 -0.73
CA ARG A 239 19.27 -6.92 -0.57
C ARG A 239 19.78 -5.49 -0.46
N HIS A 240 19.10 -4.54 -1.11
CA HIS A 240 19.63 -3.20 -1.36
C HIS A 240 19.33 -2.16 -0.28
N PHE A 241 18.82 -2.53 0.88
CA PHE A 241 18.70 -1.60 1.99
C PHE A 241 20.06 -1.40 2.66
N THR A 242 20.58 -0.17 2.68
CA THR A 242 21.91 0.11 3.25
C THR A 242 21.85 0.69 4.65
N THR A 243 20.86 1.55 4.93
CA THR A 243 20.68 2.14 6.26
C THR A 243 19.19 2.23 6.63
N VAL A 244 18.89 2.03 7.91
CA VAL A 244 17.58 2.30 8.53
C VAL A 244 17.82 3.25 9.69
N GLY A 245 17.30 4.48 9.63
CA GLY A 245 17.64 5.51 10.61
C GLY A 245 17.01 5.32 11.99
N SER A 246 15.85 4.66 12.06
CA SER A 246 15.20 4.25 13.32
C SER A 246 15.08 2.73 13.40
N ASN A 247 13.88 2.15 13.29
CA ASN A 247 13.64 0.75 13.62
C ASN A 247 13.50 -0.12 12.37
N LEU A 248 14.09 -1.32 12.40
CA LEU A 248 13.83 -2.39 11.46
C LEU A 248 13.04 -3.49 12.17
N ARG A 249 11.83 -3.78 11.70
CA ARG A 249 11.00 -4.86 12.23
C ARG A 249 10.67 -5.87 11.14
N ALA A 250 10.93 -7.15 11.41
CA ALA A 250 10.51 -8.26 10.54
C ALA A 250 9.71 -9.30 11.33
N SER A 251 8.45 -9.55 10.96
CA SER A 251 7.61 -10.48 11.72
C SER A 251 6.60 -11.27 10.91
N ALA A 252 6.19 -12.42 11.45
CA ALA A 252 5.19 -13.30 10.84
C ALA A 252 5.53 -13.74 9.40
N ASN A 253 6.82 -13.79 9.04
CA ASN A 253 7.26 -14.31 7.75
C ASN A 253 7.45 -15.83 7.84
N SER A 254 7.10 -16.55 6.80
CA SER A 254 7.19 -18.01 6.69
C SER A 254 7.99 -18.36 5.45
N GLN A 255 8.84 -19.40 5.49
CA GLN A 255 9.57 -19.94 4.34
C GLN A 255 10.37 -18.91 3.51
N THR A 256 10.70 -17.75 4.09
CA THR A 256 11.23 -16.58 3.35
C THR A 256 12.72 -16.39 3.60
N GLU A 257 13.45 -15.92 2.58
CA GLU A 257 14.81 -15.43 2.74
C GLU A 257 14.81 -13.92 3.06
N LEU A 258 14.97 -13.58 4.34
CA LEU A 258 15.12 -12.18 4.79
C LEU A 258 16.61 -11.82 4.77
N THR A 259 17.10 -11.50 3.58
CA THR A 259 18.52 -11.19 3.34
C THR A 259 18.74 -9.68 3.24
N PHE A 260 19.36 -9.12 4.28
CA PHE A 260 19.76 -7.71 4.36
C PHE A 260 21.27 -7.59 4.13
N THR A 261 21.74 -8.10 3.00
CA THR A 261 23.18 -8.25 2.75
C THR A 261 23.90 -6.91 2.66
N ASP A 262 23.25 -5.84 2.20
CA ASP A 262 23.90 -4.53 2.06
C ASP A 262 23.65 -3.62 3.28
N LEU A 263 22.87 -4.08 4.27
CA LEU A 263 22.48 -3.29 5.43
C LEU A 263 23.65 -3.09 6.38
N GLN A 264 24.10 -1.84 6.50
CA GLN A 264 25.25 -1.44 7.30
C GLN A 264 24.88 -0.91 8.68
N ARG A 265 23.72 -0.25 8.80
CA ARG A 265 23.32 0.43 10.04
C ARG A 265 21.81 0.39 10.28
N VAL A 266 21.43 0.12 11.53
CA VAL A 266 20.08 0.36 12.07
C VAL A 266 20.22 1.34 13.25
N GLY A 267 19.66 2.54 13.14
CA GLY A 267 19.87 3.58 14.16
C GLY A 267 19.15 3.31 15.49
N GLY A 268 18.05 2.57 15.46
CA GLY A 268 17.27 2.11 16.60
C GLY A 268 17.21 0.59 16.68
N ASP A 269 16.02 0.03 16.90
CA ASP A 269 15.86 -1.39 17.18
C ASP A 269 15.79 -2.24 15.91
N LEU A 270 16.57 -3.32 15.87
CA LEU A 270 16.46 -4.44 14.93
C LEU A 270 15.67 -5.57 15.61
N VAL A 271 14.39 -5.71 15.26
CA VAL A 271 13.47 -6.68 15.89
C VAL A 271 12.98 -7.70 14.87
N ILE A 272 13.31 -8.98 15.09
CA ILE A 272 12.90 -10.09 14.24
C ILE A 272 12.20 -11.14 15.09
N TYR A 273 10.90 -11.34 14.89
CA TYR A 273 10.14 -12.25 15.74
C TYR A 273 9.00 -12.98 15.02
N ASN A 274 8.65 -14.16 15.53
CA ASN A 274 7.57 -14.98 15.00
C ASN A 274 7.73 -15.31 13.50
N ASN A 275 8.98 -15.51 13.03
CA ASN A 275 9.23 -15.99 11.67
C ASN A 275 9.42 -17.51 11.67
N LYS A 276 8.99 -18.19 10.62
CA LYS A 276 9.03 -19.66 10.52
C LYS A 276 9.83 -20.12 9.31
N ASN A 277 10.71 -21.11 9.47
CA ASN A 277 11.48 -21.71 8.37
C ASN A 277 12.12 -20.66 7.44
N SER A 278 12.58 -19.55 8.01
CA SER A 278 13.13 -18.43 7.25
C SER A 278 14.64 -18.44 7.34
N THR A 279 15.32 -17.79 6.39
CA THR A 279 16.75 -17.52 6.48
C THR A 279 16.97 -16.05 6.77
N LEU A 280 17.93 -15.74 7.64
CA LEU A 280 18.25 -14.38 8.08
C LEU A 280 19.73 -14.12 7.76
N SER A 281 20.04 -12.98 7.15
CA SER A 281 21.44 -12.57 6.88
C SER A 281 21.63 -11.05 7.06
N PHE A 282 22.73 -10.68 7.71
CA PHE A 282 23.11 -9.31 8.09
C PHE A 282 24.64 -9.12 7.95
N ASP A 283 25.19 -9.57 6.83
CA ASP A 283 26.64 -9.72 6.63
C ASP A 283 27.42 -8.39 6.73
N GLN A 284 26.75 -7.27 6.45
CA GLN A 284 27.34 -5.94 6.45
C GLN A 284 26.97 -5.10 7.67
N LEU A 285 26.12 -5.59 8.58
CA LEU A 285 25.63 -4.80 9.70
C LEU A 285 26.78 -4.47 10.66
N THR A 286 27.09 -3.19 10.79
CA THR A 286 28.17 -2.65 11.63
C THR A 286 27.68 -2.05 12.94
N GLU A 287 26.49 -1.44 12.91
CA GLU A 287 25.89 -0.76 14.06
C GLU A 287 24.38 -1.02 14.13
N ALA A 288 23.89 -1.30 15.33
CA ALA A 288 22.47 -1.38 15.65
C ALA A 288 22.20 -0.74 17.03
N GLY A 289 20.96 -0.31 17.30
CA GLY A 289 20.51 -0.06 18.67
C GLY A 289 20.30 -1.39 19.41
N THR A 290 19.04 -1.75 19.70
CA THR A 290 18.74 -3.08 20.27
C THR A 290 18.60 -4.11 19.17
N ILE A 291 19.33 -5.23 19.26
CA ILE A 291 19.09 -6.41 18.41
C ILE A 291 18.24 -7.41 19.20
N SER A 292 17.04 -7.72 18.72
CA SER A 292 16.15 -8.71 19.33
C SER A 292 15.64 -9.70 18.29
N ILE A 293 16.21 -10.91 18.29
CA ILE A 293 15.82 -12.00 17.37
C ILE A 293 15.31 -13.17 18.21
N VAL A 294 13.98 -13.28 18.34
CA VAL A 294 13.33 -14.22 19.27
C VAL A 294 12.13 -14.90 18.61
N ASP A 295 11.81 -16.12 19.05
CA ASP A 295 10.61 -16.85 18.60
C ASP A 295 10.55 -17.08 17.10
N ASN A 296 11.70 -17.33 16.48
CA ASN A 296 11.77 -17.68 15.06
C ASN A 296 11.88 -19.21 14.92
N VAL A 297 10.75 -19.88 14.78
CA VAL A 297 10.65 -21.36 14.74
C VAL A 297 11.30 -21.89 13.47
N ASP A 298 12.06 -22.98 13.57
CA ASP A 298 12.78 -23.60 12.43
C ASP A 298 13.65 -22.60 11.62
N THR A 299 14.03 -21.49 12.24
CA THR A 299 14.83 -20.42 11.63
C THR A 299 16.19 -20.40 12.31
N ILE A 300 17.24 -20.44 11.50
CA ILE A 300 18.61 -20.34 11.99
C ILE A 300 18.88 -18.87 12.31
N LEU A 301 19.41 -18.60 13.51
CA LEU A 301 19.83 -17.27 13.91
C LEU A 301 21.02 -16.79 13.07
N PRO A 302 21.05 -15.50 12.65
CA PRO A 302 22.10 -14.99 11.79
C PRO A 302 23.43 -14.83 12.53
N TRP A 303 24.52 -14.96 11.77
CA TRP A 303 25.85 -14.54 12.18
C TRP A 303 26.05 -13.05 11.88
N PHE A 304 26.78 -12.33 12.75
CA PHE A 304 27.03 -10.89 12.62
C PHE A 304 28.53 -10.59 12.47
N PRO A 305 29.13 -10.90 11.31
CA PRO A 305 30.57 -10.85 11.12
C PRO A 305 31.17 -9.44 11.21
N ARG A 306 30.36 -8.40 10.94
CA ARG A 306 30.81 -7.00 10.90
C ARG A 306 30.26 -6.13 12.01
N LEU A 307 29.47 -6.69 12.94
CA LEU A 307 28.84 -5.91 14.01
C LEU A 307 29.89 -5.42 15.01
N GLN A 308 30.13 -4.11 14.99
CA GLN A 308 31.10 -3.44 15.85
C GLN A 308 30.43 -2.90 17.11
N ARG A 309 29.17 -2.43 17.00
CA ARG A 309 28.44 -1.80 18.10
C ARG A 309 26.98 -2.22 18.11
N ALA A 310 26.48 -2.54 19.30
CA ALA A 310 25.04 -2.64 19.56
C ALA A 310 24.75 -2.04 20.94
N ASP A 311 23.57 -1.47 21.16
CA ASP A 311 23.19 -0.99 22.50
C ASP A 311 22.77 -2.14 23.42
N SER A 312 22.07 -3.15 22.90
CA SER A 312 21.72 -4.40 23.60
C SER A 312 21.46 -5.52 22.59
N ILE A 313 21.65 -6.77 23.01
CA ILE A 313 21.47 -7.95 22.15
C ILE A 313 20.67 -9.02 22.89
N HIS A 314 19.61 -9.51 22.27
CA HIS A 314 18.83 -10.66 22.72
C HIS A 314 18.56 -11.61 21.57
N LEU A 315 19.19 -12.79 21.61
CA LEU A 315 19.02 -13.84 20.62
C LEU A 315 18.45 -15.09 21.27
N ARG A 316 17.34 -15.61 20.74
CA ARG A 316 16.72 -16.87 21.19
C ARG A 316 16.34 -17.73 19.98
N GLY A 317 16.98 -18.88 19.83
CA GLY A 317 16.80 -19.73 18.66
C GLY A 317 17.91 -20.75 18.43
N HIS A 318 17.85 -21.44 17.29
CA HIS A 318 18.89 -22.36 16.84
C HIS A 318 20.05 -21.57 16.22
N ILE A 319 21.27 -21.77 16.70
CA ILE A 319 22.46 -21.05 16.24
C ILE A 319 23.31 -21.96 15.37
N ASP A 320 23.60 -21.55 14.14
CA ASP A 320 24.53 -22.27 13.29
C ASP A 320 25.98 -22.02 13.74
N THR A 321 26.64 -23.08 14.20
CA THR A 321 28.05 -23.05 14.64
C THR A 321 29.03 -23.41 13.53
N SER A 322 28.57 -23.67 12.30
CA SER A 322 29.41 -24.06 11.16
C SER A 322 30.43 -22.97 10.79
N MET A 323 30.05 -21.70 10.94
CA MET A 323 30.89 -20.52 10.67
C MET A 323 31.79 -20.13 11.85
N GLY A 324 31.75 -20.91 12.94
CA GLY A 324 32.50 -20.69 14.18
C GLY A 324 31.61 -20.41 15.39
N GLN A 325 32.23 -20.41 16.58
CA GLN A 325 31.51 -20.21 17.85
C GLN A 325 31.32 -18.73 18.23
N ASN A 326 31.98 -17.81 17.52
CA ASN A 326 31.88 -16.38 17.81
C ASN A 326 30.83 -15.71 16.92
N LEU A 327 29.67 -15.41 17.50
CA LEU A 327 28.58 -14.69 16.83
C LEU A 327 28.96 -13.26 16.41
N PHE A 328 29.90 -12.64 17.14
CA PHE A 328 30.26 -11.22 16.98
C PHE A 328 31.79 -11.04 16.95
N PRO A 329 32.49 -11.50 15.89
CA PRO A 329 33.95 -11.56 15.86
C PRO A 329 34.65 -10.20 15.97
N VAL A 330 33.99 -9.11 15.56
CA VAL A 330 34.56 -7.75 15.55
C VAL A 330 33.86 -6.79 16.53
N LEU A 331 33.08 -7.33 17.47
CA LEU A 331 32.36 -6.54 18.45
C LEU A 331 33.32 -5.72 19.31
N SER A 332 33.09 -4.41 19.37
CA SER A 332 33.92 -3.47 20.11
C SER A 332 33.28 -3.05 21.43
N ILE A 333 31.96 -2.87 21.46
CA ILE A 333 31.23 -2.48 22.68
C ILE A 333 29.74 -2.84 22.60
N VAL A 334 29.21 -3.32 23.73
CA VAL A 334 27.78 -3.39 24.04
C VAL A 334 27.56 -2.86 25.47
N PRO A 335 27.05 -1.62 25.62
CA PRO A 335 26.86 -1.01 26.92
C PRO A 335 25.71 -1.66 27.71
N GLY A 336 24.71 -2.21 27.03
CA GLY A 336 23.57 -2.88 27.65
C GLY A 336 23.76 -4.37 27.87
N ASN A 337 22.66 -5.11 27.75
CA ASN A 337 22.62 -6.54 28.06
C ASN A 337 22.81 -7.38 26.80
N VAL A 338 23.62 -8.44 26.90
CA VAL A 338 23.72 -9.51 25.92
C VAL A 338 23.11 -10.77 26.50
N THR A 339 21.96 -11.19 25.97
CA THR A 339 21.26 -12.41 26.35
C THR A 339 21.20 -13.38 25.19
N ILE A 340 21.79 -14.56 25.35
CA ILE A 340 21.78 -15.64 24.37
C ILE A 340 21.07 -16.86 24.96
N GLU A 341 19.96 -17.22 24.33
CA GLU A 341 19.12 -18.38 24.65
C GLU A 341 19.15 -19.38 23.49
N ALA A 342 20.29 -20.05 23.32
CA ALA A 342 20.53 -21.06 22.31
C ALA A 342 19.63 -22.29 22.50
N TRP A 343 19.13 -22.84 21.39
CA TRP A 343 18.32 -24.07 21.37
C TRP A 343 19.12 -25.33 21.02
N ASN A 344 20.37 -25.18 20.62
CA ASN A 344 21.28 -26.27 20.30
C ASN A 344 22.36 -26.45 21.38
N ALA A 345 22.62 -27.70 21.75
CA ALA A 345 23.48 -28.05 22.88
C ALA A 345 24.99 -27.85 22.62
N ASP A 346 25.37 -27.76 21.35
CA ASP A 346 26.74 -27.56 20.87
C ASP A 346 27.17 -26.09 20.84
N PHE A 347 26.25 -25.14 21.08
CA PHE A 347 26.63 -23.74 21.22
C PHE A 347 27.48 -23.52 22.48
N ASN A 348 28.64 -22.88 22.31
CA ASN A 348 29.65 -22.67 23.33
C ASN A 348 29.82 -21.17 23.62
N CYS A 349 29.50 -20.76 24.84
CA CYS A 349 29.55 -19.36 25.29
C CYS A 349 30.99 -18.83 25.52
N SER A 350 32.04 -19.66 25.40
CA SER A 350 33.42 -19.26 25.76
C SER A 350 33.87 -17.96 25.11
N LYS A 351 33.58 -17.75 23.82
CA LYS A 351 33.93 -16.51 23.11
C LYS A 351 33.19 -15.28 23.62
N LEU A 352 31.92 -15.42 24.01
CA LEU A 352 31.16 -14.34 24.62
C LEU A 352 31.66 -14.04 26.04
N VAL A 353 32.08 -15.08 26.78
CA VAL A 353 32.70 -14.93 28.11
C VAL A 353 34.03 -14.21 28.01
N ASP A 354 34.85 -14.52 27.00
CA ASP A 354 36.10 -13.80 26.73
C ASP A 354 35.80 -12.30 26.47
N GLN A 355 34.84 -12.00 25.59
CA GLN A 355 34.41 -10.61 25.32
C GLN A 355 33.84 -9.89 26.56
N PHE A 356 33.14 -10.60 27.44
CA PHE A 356 32.67 -10.06 28.71
C PHE A 356 33.84 -9.73 29.65
N ARG A 357 34.85 -10.61 29.76
CA ARG A 357 36.06 -10.36 30.56
C ARG A 357 36.89 -9.20 30.03
N ASP A 358 36.90 -9.01 28.72
CA ASP A 358 37.57 -7.91 28.03
C ASP A 358 36.80 -6.58 28.12
N ASN A 359 35.66 -6.54 28.83
CA ASN A 359 34.76 -5.38 28.95
C ASN A 359 34.17 -4.90 27.62
N ILE A 360 34.15 -5.75 26.59
CA ILE A 360 33.41 -5.50 25.34
C ILE A 360 31.91 -5.64 25.62
N ILE A 361 31.52 -6.66 26.39
CA ILE A 361 30.14 -6.91 26.82
C ILE A 361 30.01 -6.52 28.30
N THR A 362 29.08 -5.62 28.62
CA THR A 362 28.89 -5.14 30.00
C THR A 362 28.14 -6.14 30.88
N ASN A 363 27.08 -6.77 30.34
CA ASN A 363 26.26 -7.75 31.05
C ASN A 363 25.98 -8.94 30.14
N LEU A 364 26.42 -10.15 30.54
CA LEU A 364 26.24 -11.37 29.76
C LEU A 364 25.33 -12.38 30.48
N LYS A 365 24.30 -12.87 29.77
CA LYS A 365 23.52 -14.06 30.12
C LYS A 365 23.56 -15.03 28.94
N CYS A 366 24.16 -16.20 29.13
CA CYS A 366 24.26 -17.21 28.07
C CYS A 366 23.86 -18.59 28.62
N ASN A 367 22.93 -19.28 27.95
CA ASN A 367 22.45 -20.61 28.37
C ASN A 367 23.18 -21.78 27.66
N GLY A 368 24.16 -21.49 26.80
CA GLY A 368 25.01 -22.51 26.17
C GLY A 368 26.05 -23.11 27.12
N THR A 369 26.92 -23.96 26.59
CA THR A 369 28.03 -24.55 27.35
C THR A 369 29.08 -23.50 27.73
N ASN A 370 29.87 -23.76 28.78
CA ASN A 370 30.93 -22.85 29.26
C ASN A 370 30.47 -21.42 29.61
N ASN A 371 29.25 -21.26 30.13
CA ASN A 371 28.68 -19.94 30.43
C ASN A 371 29.36 -19.16 31.57
N ALA A 372 30.29 -19.77 32.32
CA ALA A 372 31.21 -19.17 33.30
C ALA A 372 30.62 -18.13 34.29
N THR A 373 29.29 -18.01 34.40
CA THR A 373 28.60 -17.20 35.39
C THR A 373 28.67 -17.82 36.79
N GLY A 374 29.09 -19.09 36.87
CA GLY A 374 29.59 -19.69 38.10
C GLY A 374 31.09 -19.45 38.22
N THR A 375 31.52 -18.85 39.32
CA THR A 375 32.91 -18.78 39.82
C THR A 375 33.79 -17.61 39.33
N ALA A 376 33.42 -16.38 39.70
CA ALA A 376 34.39 -15.30 39.92
C ALA A 376 33.92 -14.32 41.02
N ALA A 377 33.47 -14.83 42.16
CA ALA A 377 33.58 -14.10 43.42
C ALA A 377 34.76 -14.71 44.18
N GLY A 378 35.98 -14.27 43.83
CA GLY A 378 37.12 -14.43 44.70
C GLY A 378 37.12 -13.27 45.70
N PRO A 379 36.83 -13.51 46.99
CA PRO A 379 37.27 -12.60 48.03
C PRO A 379 38.78 -12.77 48.19
N ILE A 380 39.46 -11.64 48.36
CA ILE A 380 40.82 -11.59 48.86
C ILE A 380 40.85 -12.34 50.20
N THR A 381 41.59 -13.46 50.22
CA THR A 381 42.16 -14.20 51.37
C THR A 381 41.25 -14.63 52.53
N ASN A 382 40.93 -15.92 52.61
CA ASN A 382 41.41 -16.83 53.68
C ASN A 382 40.97 -18.28 53.40
N PRO A 383 41.79 -19.29 53.75
CA PRO A 383 41.48 -20.69 53.48
C PRO A 383 40.59 -21.26 54.58
N ILE A 384 39.81 -22.31 54.26
CA ILE A 384 39.59 -23.55 55.04
C ILE A 384 38.18 -24.15 54.82
N ILE A 385 38.20 -25.46 54.55
CA ILE A 385 37.16 -26.51 54.63
C ILE A 385 36.17 -26.68 53.46
N SER A 386 36.39 -27.82 52.81
CA SER A 386 35.56 -28.62 51.92
C SER A 386 34.18 -28.93 52.51
N GLN A 387 33.10 -28.74 51.75
CA GLN A 387 31.82 -29.40 52.04
C GLN A 387 30.97 -29.60 50.78
N GLU A 388 31.08 -30.81 50.25
CA GLU A 388 30.03 -31.74 49.82
C GLU A 388 28.67 -31.20 49.32
N ASN A 389 28.43 -31.46 48.03
CA ASN A 389 27.15 -31.67 47.34
C ASN A 389 25.90 -31.75 48.22
N GLN A 390 25.00 -30.75 48.15
CA GLN A 390 23.57 -30.98 48.33
C GLN A 390 22.74 -30.13 47.35
N SER A 391 22.09 -30.83 46.43
CA SER A 391 21.00 -30.34 45.60
C SER A 391 19.87 -29.79 46.49
N SER A 392 19.53 -28.52 46.32
CA SER A 392 18.47 -27.86 47.07
C SER A 392 17.10 -28.28 46.55
N GLY A 393 16.64 -29.45 46.99
CA GLY A 393 15.22 -29.80 46.96
C GLY A 393 14.44 -28.88 47.89
N LEU A 394 13.54 -28.07 47.33
CA LEU A 394 12.67 -27.18 48.09
C LEU A 394 11.79 -28.00 49.07
N SER A 395 11.78 -27.56 50.33
CA SER A 395 11.01 -28.13 51.43
C SER A 395 9.54 -28.32 51.07
N ALA A 396 8.99 -29.51 51.39
CA ALA A 396 7.60 -29.91 51.14
C ALA A 396 6.55 -28.95 51.74
N GLY A 397 6.93 -28.10 52.71
CA GLY A 397 6.05 -27.05 53.26
C GLY A 397 5.76 -25.90 52.30
N ALA A 398 6.63 -25.64 51.30
CA ALA A 398 6.42 -24.57 50.32
C ALA A 398 5.41 -24.96 49.21
N TRP A 399 5.28 -26.25 48.91
CA TRP A 399 4.36 -26.75 47.89
C TRP A 399 2.88 -26.58 48.27
N ALA A 400 2.55 -26.71 49.56
CA ALA A 400 1.18 -26.53 50.05
C ALA A 400 0.71 -25.06 49.98
N GLY A 401 1.63 -24.09 50.12
CA GLY A 401 1.31 -22.66 50.04
C GLY A 401 1.03 -22.16 48.62
N ILE A 402 1.76 -22.68 47.62
CA ILE A 402 1.59 -22.29 46.22
C ILE A 402 0.29 -22.85 45.63
N GLY A 403 -0.13 -24.05 46.06
CA GLY A 403 -1.36 -24.69 45.58
C GLY A 403 -2.64 -23.88 45.91
N ILE A 404 -2.71 -23.27 47.10
CA ILE A 404 -3.86 -22.45 47.49
C ILE A 404 -3.82 -21.08 46.77
N GLY A 405 -2.63 -20.51 46.60
CA GLY A 405 -2.44 -19.22 45.91
C GLY A 405 -2.91 -19.24 44.45
N ILE A 406 -2.59 -20.31 43.72
CA ILE A 406 -3.02 -20.47 42.31
C ILE A 406 -4.55 -20.62 42.23
N GLY A 407 -5.16 -21.37 43.16
CA GLY A 407 -6.62 -21.55 43.17
C GLY A 407 -7.39 -20.23 43.31
N ILE A 408 -6.94 -19.35 44.21
CA ILE A 408 -7.57 -18.02 44.42
C ILE A 408 -7.31 -17.10 43.22
N PHE A 409 -6.11 -17.14 42.64
CA PHE A 409 -5.76 -16.31 41.48
C PHE A 409 -6.60 -16.68 40.25
N VAL A 410 -6.72 -17.97 39.93
CA VAL A 410 -7.54 -18.44 38.79
C VAL A 410 -9.01 -18.05 38.98
N LEU A 411 -9.55 -18.19 40.20
CA LEU A 411 -10.93 -17.79 40.49
C LEU A 411 -11.12 -16.27 40.33
N GLY A 412 -10.15 -15.46 40.76
CA GLY A 412 -10.16 -14.01 40.57
C GLY A 412 -10.12 -13.59 39.09
N VAL A 413 -9.30 -14.26 38.28
CA VAL A 413 -9.22 -14.01 36.83
C VAL A 413 -10.55 -14.36 36.14
N VAL A 414 -11.17 -15.49 36.47
CA VAL A 414 -12.46 -15.88 35.87
C VAL A 414 -13.55 -14.86 36.21
N ILE A 415 -13.64 -14.42 37.46
CA ILE A 415 -14.60 -13.38 37.89
C ILE A 415 -14.30 -12.05 37.17
N GLY A 416 -13.03 -11.67 37.04
CA GLY A 416 -12.60 -10.47 36.33
C GLY A 416 -12.98 -10.49 34.84
N VAL A 417 -12.77 -11.61 34.16
CA VAL A 417 -13.14 -11.80 32.74
C VAL A 417 -14.65 -11.74 32.57
N VAL A 418 -15.43 -12.41 33.43
CA VAL A 418 -16.89 -12.35 33.36
C VAL A 418 -17.41 -10.92 33.58
N TRP A 419 -16.84 -10.20 34.54
CA TRP A 419 -17.19 -8.79 34.79
C TRP A 419 -16.82 -7.88 33.60
N LEU A 420 -15.64 -8.09 33.00
CA LEU A 420 -15.20 -7.36 31.81
C LEU A 420 -16.15 -7.61 30.62
N LEU A 421 -16.57 -8.85 30.39
CA LEU A 421 -17.51 -9.19 29.32
C LEU A 421 -18.89 -8.55 29.54
N ILE A 422 -19.37 -8.48 30.78
CA ILE A 422 -20.62 -7.77 31.12
C ILE A 422 -20.47 -6.26 30.88
N ARG A 423 -19.34 -5.67 31.25
CA ARG A 423 -19.06 -4.25 31.04
C ARG A 423 -18.96 -3.91 29.55
N LEU A 424 -18.30 -4.73 28.75
CA LEU A 424 -18.23 -4.59 27.29
C LEU A 424 -19.61 -4.71 26.64
N LYS A 425 -20.46 -5.63 27.12
CA LYS A 425 -21.86 -5.72 26.64
C LYS A 425 -22.67 -4.46 26.97
N ARG A 426 -22.48 -3.85 28.14
CA ARG A 426 -23.14 -2.57 28.47
C ARG A 426 -22.65 -1.43 27.57
N LEU A 427 -21.35 -1.33 27.34
CA LEU A 427 -20.77 -0.29 26.50
C LEU A 427 -21.23 -0.40 25.03
N ARG A 428 -21.33 -1.62 24.50
CA ARG A 428 -21.85 -1.87 23.16
C ARG A 428 -23.32 -1.47 23.00
N LYS A 429 -24.15 -1.62 24.05
CA LYS A 429 -25.56 -1.17 24.00
C LYS A 429 -25.65 0.35 23.89
N GLU A 430 -24.85 1.08 24.67
CA GLU A 430 -24.82 2.53 24.62
C GLU A 430 -24.32 3.05 23.25
N LEU A 431 -23.32 2.39 22.66
CA LEU A 431 -22.83 2.75 21.32
C LEU A 431 -23.88 2.50 20.22
N MET A 432 -24.60 1.38 20.28
CA MET A 432 -25.67 1.07 19.32
C MET A 432 -26.86 2.02 19.43
N GLU A 433 -27.19 2.50 20.64
CA GLU A 433 -28.22 3.53 20.83
C GLU A 433 -27.80 4.86 20.17
N ARG A 434 -26.53 5.29 20.32
CA ARG A 434 -26.01 6.50 19.66
C ARG A 434 -26.01 6.39 18.14
N ILE A 435 -25.67 5.22 17.59
CA ILE A 435 -25.70 4.97 16.14
C ILE A 435 -27.13 5.05 15.62
N LYS A 436 -28.10 4.43 16.30
CA LYS A 436 -29.52 4.52 15.91
C LYS A 436 -30.05 5.95 15.95
N GLU A 437 -29.69 6.72 16.98
CA GLU A 437 -30.08 8.12 17.10
C GLU A 437 -29.50 8.96 15.94
N GLN A 438 -28.24 8.69 15.56
CA GLN A 438 -27.60 9.34 14.43
C GLN A 438 -28.25 8.98 13.08
N GLU A 439 -28.63 7.71 12.87
CA GLU A 439 -29.38 7.29 11.68
C GLU A 439 -30.75 7.97 11.60
N THR A 440 -31.50 8.05 12.71
CA THR A 440 -32.79 8.77 12.72
C THR A 440 -32.63 10.26 12.43
N ASN A 441 -31.59 10.90 12.95
CA ASN A 441 -31.30 12.32 12.66
C ASN A 441 -30.87 12.54 11.20
N GLN A 442 -30.15 11.59 10.59
CA GLN A 442 -29.82 11.68 9.17
C GLN A 442 -31.03 11.49 8.27
N LEU A 443 -31.90 10.51 8.54
CA LEU A 443 -33.14 10.30 7.79
C LEU A 443 -34.05 11.55 7.83
N GLN A 444 -34.20 12.16 9.01
CA GLN A 444 -34.99 13.38 9.17
C GLN A 444 -34.39 14.57 8.40
N ARG A 445 -33.05 14.62 8.28
CA ARG A 445 -32.35 15.62 7.46
C ARG A 445 -32.57 15.39 5.96
N TRP A 446 -32.57 14.14 5.50
CA TRP A 446 -32.88 13.80 4.11
C TRP A 446 -34.32 14.13 3.73
N ASP A 447 -35.30 13.81 4.58
CA ASP A 447 -36.71 14.19 4.36
C ASP A 447 -36.90 15.72 4.29
N SER A 448 -36.15 16.47 5.11
CA SER A 448 -36.19 17.94 5.09
C SER A 448 -35.59 18.55 3.82
N LEU A 449 -34.63 17.87 3.19
CA LEU A 449 -34.05 18.28 1.91
C LEU A 449 -34.97 17.91 0.74
N GLU A 450 -35.67 16.78 0.83
CA GLU A 450 -36.63 16.35 -0.19
C GLU A 450 -37.87 17.26 -0.25
N MET A 451 -38.31 17.84 0.88
CA MET A 451 -39.39 18.85 0.89
C MET A 451 -39.07 20.18 0.17
N ARG A 452 -37.79 20.46 -0.17
CA ARG A 452 -37.44 21.62 -1.02
C ARG A 452 -37.39 21.31 -2.51
N SER A 453 -37.42 20.04 -2.91
CA SER A 453 -37.53 19.65 -4.31
C SER A 453 -39.00 19.48 -4.70
N LYS A 454 -39.71 20.61 -4.78
CA LYS A 454 -41.08 20.62 -5.31
C LYS A 454 -41.00 20.41 -6.82
N ARG A 455 -41.05 19.14 -7.25
CA ARG A 455 -41.19 18.79 -8.68
C ARG A 455 -42.37 19.56 -9.27
N PRO A 456 -42.25 20.18 -10.46
CA PRO A 456 -43.41 20.72 -11.15
C PRO A 456 -44.42 19.59 -11.35
N ASN A 457 -45.66 19.87 -10.93
CA ASN A 457 -46.77 18.93 -10.91
C ASN A 457 -47.13 18.56 -12.37
N LEU A 458 -46.67 17.40 -12.84
CA LEU A 458 -46.96 16.88 -14.19
C LEU A 458 -48.18 15.94 -14.24
N ASP A 459 -49.00 15.90 -13.18
CA ASP A 459 -50.19 15.04 -13.10
C ASP A 459 -51.42 15.56 -13.87
N VAL A 460 -51.26 16.43 -14.87
CA VAL A 460 -52.39 16.98 -15.65
C VAL A 460 -52.59 16.32 -17.02
N LEU A 461 -51.72 15.38 -17.45
CA LEU A 461 -51.76 14.89 -18.85
C LEU A 461 -52.02 13.41 -19.09
N CYS A 462 -52.11 12.54 -18.08
CA CYS A 462 -52.42 11.12 -18.32
C CYS A 462 -53.43 10.56 -17.30
N GLU A 463 -54.65 10.27 -17.76
CA GLU A 463 -55.58 9.37 -17.05
C GLU A 463 -55.22 7.92 -17.41
N SER A 464 -54.87 7.12 -16.40
CA SER A 464 -54.66 5.68 -16.54
C SER A 464 -55.91 4.95 -16.08
N ASP A 465 -56.57 4.23 -17.00
CA ASP A 465 -57.83 3.52 -16.74
C ASP A 465 -57.62 2.09 -16.22
N GLY A 466 -56.61 1.84 -15.38
CA GLY A 466 -56.46 0.56 -14.66
C GLY A 466 -56.37 -0.72 -15.50
N THR A 467 -56.29 -0.63 -16.84
CA THR A 467 -56.14 -1.79 -17.75
C THR A 467 -54.82 -1.80 -18.52
N GLY A 468 -53.91 -0.86 -18.23
CA GLY A 468 -52.56 -0.84 -18.78
C GLY A 468 -52.46 -0.38 -20.24
N ILE A 469 -53.47 0.33 -20.77
CA ILE A 469 -53.43 0.93 -22.10
C ILE A 469 -53.36 2.45 -21.97
N ILE A 470 -52.26 3.05 -22.43
CA ILE A 470 -52.12 4.51 -22.48
C ILE A 470 -52.83 4.99 -23.75
N ARG A 471 -53.85 5.85 -23.58
CA ARG A 471 -54.49 6.58 -24.69
C ARG A 471 -54.19 8.06 -24.54
N GLU A 472 -53.70 8.69 -25.62
CA GLU A 472 -53.64 10.15 -25.71
C GLU A 472 -55.06 10.74 -25.67
N LYS A 473 -55.22 11.85 -24.95
CA LYS A 473 -56.48 12.61 -24.91
C LYS A 473 -56.82 13.10 -26.33
N PRO A 474 -58.10 13.02 -26.75
CA PRO A 474 -58.54 13.68 -27.98
C PRO A 474 -58.37 15.20 -27.85
N ASP A 475 -57.88 15.83 -28.92
CA ASP A 475 -57.66 17.27 -29.02
C ASP A 475 -58.93 18.07 -28.67
N ASP A 476 -58.90 18.78 -27.54
CA ASP A 476 -59.92 19.76 -27.22
C ASP A 476 -59.83 20.95 -28.18
N HIS A 477 -60.95 21.30 -28.79
CA HIS A 477 -61.10 22.41 -29.71
C HIS A 477 -60.69 23.74 -29.06
N ILE A 478 -59.61 24.33 -29.59
CA ILE A 478 -59.19 25.70 -29.28
C ILE A 478 -60.25 26.68 -29.80
N PRO A 479 -60.83 27.56 -28.95
CA PRO A 479 -61.73 28.61 -29.42
C PRO A 479 -60.97 29.70 -30.20
N PRO A 480 -61.54 30.23 -31.29
CA PRO A 480 -60.84 31.10 -32.21
C PRO A 480 -60.88 32.55 -31.70
N ASP A 481 -59.92 32.99 -30.87
CA ASP A 481 -59.81 34.44 -30.63
C ASP A 481 -58.44 34.98 -30.20
N ARG A 482 -57.37 34.18 -30.16
CA ARG A 482 -56.03 34.71 -29.87
C ARG A 482 -54.91 33.96 -30.58
N ILE A 483 -54.72 34.26 -31.86
CA ILE A 483 -53.44 34.01 -32.55
C ILE A 483 -53.01 35.30 -33.23
N LYS A 484 -52.01 35.97 -32.63
CA LYS A 484 -51.20 36.99 -33.30
C LYS A 484 -50.17 36.27 -34.18
N THR A 485 -50.28 36.53 -35.46
CA THR A 485 -49.45 36.05 -36.56
C THR A 485 -47.98 36.43 -36.35
N VAL A 486 -47.10 35.43 -36.25
CA VAL A 486 -45.67 35.57 -36.58
C VAL A 486 -45.41 34.65 -37.76
N ILE A 487 -45.20 35.28 -38.92
CA ILE A 487 -44.89 34.63 -40.19
C ILE A 487 -43.39 34.32 -40.17
N ALA A 488 -43.02 33.05 -40.10
CA ALA A 488 -41.69 32.57 -40.48
C ALA A 488 -41.84 31.70 -41.73
N LYS A 489 -41.29 32.20 -42.85
CA LYS A 489 -41.23 31.51 -44.13
C LYS A 489 -40.24 30.34 -44.04
N HIS A 490 -40.71 29.14 -44.32
CA HIS A 490 -39.87 28.00 -44.67
C HIS A 490 -39.59 28.03 -46.18
N PRO A 491 -38.33 27.86 -46.64
CA PRO A 491 -38.04 27.56 -48.02
C PRO A 491 -37.88 26.05 -48.24
N ASP A 492 -38.58 25.56 -49.25
CA ASP A 492 -38.51 24.21 -49.78
C ASP A 492 -37.19 24.00 -50.53
N GLY A 493 -36.57 22.83 -50.40
CA GLY A 493 -35.28 22.56 -51.05
C GLY A 493 -34.87 21.09 -51.14
N TYR A 494 -35.38 20.42 -52.16
CA TYR A 494 -34.75 19.34 -52.96
C TYR A 494 -33.98 18.20 -52.26
N VAL A 495 -34.61 17.02 -52.27
CA VAL A 495 -33.95 15.71 -52.16
C VAL A 495 -33.15 15.44 -53.45
N ARG A 496 -31.85 15.20 -53.32
CA ARG A 496 -30.95 14.76 -54.39
C ARG A 496 -30.43 13.37 -54.02
N GLU A 497 -30.79 12.35 -54.79
CA GLU A 497 -30.25 11.00 -54.64
C GLU A 497 -28.77 10.97 -55.08
N LEU A 498 -27.90 10.41 -54.24
CA LEU A 498 -26.49 10.14 -54.55
C LEU A 498 -26.33 8.66 -54.94
N PRO A 499 -25.55 8.32 -55.98
CA PRO A 499 -25.24 6.94 -56.30
C PRO A 499 -24.21 6.37 -55.33
N VAL A 500 -24.57 5.26 -54.67
CA VAL A 500 -23.65 4.45 -53.86
C VAL A 500 -22.73 3.68 -54.79
N THR A 501 -21.43 3.97 -54.74
CA THR A 501 -20.38 3.17 -55.38
C THR A 501 -19.76 2.27 -54.32
N VAL A 502 -19.95 0.95 -54.44
CA VAL A 502 -19.36 -0.05 -53.55
C VAL A 502 -17.93 -0.36 -54.02
N PRO A 503 -16.88 -0.23 -53.19
CA PRO A 503 -15.54 -0.69 -53.53
C PRO A 503 -15.43 -2.20 -53.31
N LEU A 504 -14.94 -2.91 -54.32
CA LEU A 504 -14.49 -4.31 -54.20
C LEU A 504 -13.19 -4.37 -53.37
N PRO A 505 -13.02 -5.38 -52.50
CA PRO A 505 -11.78 -5.58 -51.76
C PRO A 505 -10.67 -6.15 -52.68
N PRO A 506 -9.39 -5.80 -52.45
CA PRO A 506 -8.28 -6.32 -53.24
C PRO A 506 -7.98 -7.79 -52.91
N GLU A 507 -7.75 -8.56 -53.98
CA GLU A 507 -7.20 -9.92 -53.97
C GLU A 507 -5.83 -9.95 -53.27
N LEU A 508 -5.74 -10.71 -52.18
CA LEU A 508 -4.47 -11.11 -51.58
C LEU A 508 -4.01 -12.41 -52.23
N THR A 509 -3.12 -12.28 -53.21
CA THR A 509 -2.29 -13.37 -53.72
C THR A 509 -0.92 -13.29 -53.01
N GLY A 510 -0.53 -14.37 -52.34
CA GLY A 510 0.74 -14.41 -51.61
C GLY A 510 0.93 -15.68 -50.79
N SER A 511 0.85 -16.85 -51.44
CA SER A 511 1.33 -18.11 -50.90
C SER A 511 2.85 -18.11 -50.90
N LEU A 512 3.48 -18.14 -49.73
CA LEU A 512 4.89 -18.48 -49.56
C LEU A 512 5.00 -19.74 -48.72
N ASP A 513 5.44 -20.81 -49.39
CA ASP A 513 6.00 -22.03 -48.83
C ASP A 513 7.07 -21.70 -47.79
N MET A 514 6.94 -22.29 -46.60
CA MET A 514 8.08 -22.61 -45.75
C MET A 514 7.99 -24.05 -45.29
N ASP A 515 8.50 -24.93 -46.15
CA ASP A 515 9.20 -26.13 -45.71
C ASP A 515 10.49 -25.71 -44.98
N ARG A 516 10.59 -25.98 -43.67
CA ARG A 516 11.90 -26.16 -43.03
C ARG A 516 11.86 -27.02 -41.77
N GLU A 517 12.03 -28.31 -42.02
CA GLU A 517 13.14 -29.13 -41.50
C GLU A 517 13.46 -29.11 -39.98
N ASN A 518 13.15 -30.26 -39.37
CA ASN A 518 13.79 -30.89 -38.22
C ASN A 518 15.28 -30.56 -38.01
N ARG A 519 15.68 -30.36 -36.74
CA ARG A 519 16.93 -30.83 -36.07
C ARG A 519 16.80 -30.51 -34.57
N SER A 520 16.54 -31.48 -33.68
CA SER A 520 17.51 -32.35 -32.98
C SER A 520 18.57 -31.63 -32.12
N LEU A 521 18.45 -31.82 -30.80
CA LEU A 521 19.50 -32.18 -29.80
C LEU A 521 20.77 -31.32 -29.64
N SER A 522 21.00 -30.80 -28.42
CA SER A 522 22.24 -30.95 -27.60
C SER A 522 22.00 -30.29 -26.23
N ARG A 523 21.97 -31.01 -25.11
CA ARG A 523 23.12 -31.21 -24.18
C ARG A 523 24.08 -30.02 -24.10
N TYR A 524 24.02 -29.27 -23.01
CA TYR A 524 25.06 -29.18 -21.99
C TYR A 524 24.44 -28.77 -20.66
#